data_AF-A0ABC8RB32-F1
#
_entry.id   AF-A0ABC8RB32-F1
#
_cell.length_a   1.000
_cell.length_b   1.000
_cell.length_c   1.000
_cell.angle_alpha   90.00
_cell.angle_beta   90.00
_cell.angle_gamma   90.00
#
_symmetry.space_group_name_H-M   'P 1'
#
loop_
_entity.id
_entity.type
_entity.pdbx_description
1 polymer ?
#
loop_
_entity_poly.entity_id
_entity_poly.type
_entity_poly.pdbx_seq_one_letter_code
_entity_poly.pdbx_strand_id
1 'polypeptide(L)'
;MTEMPAKSLSVADKTKFEDNYRLQYFAIYAETCFASFGDRVKKWITLNEPHQSAVNGYCTGIYAPGRREHSSTEPYLVAYHQLLAHAEAVSIYRDKFKVFSVFFI
;
A
#
# COMPACT_ATOMS: atom_id res chain seq x y z
N MET A 1 -30.86 -9.08 -19.42
CA MET A 1 -29.98 -7.93 -19.12
C MET A 1 -30.73 -7.04 -18.15
N THR A 2 -30.65 -7.36 -16.86
CA THR A 2 -31.21 -6.52 -15.80
C THR A 2 -30.07 -5.60 -15.36
N GLU A 3 -30.19 -4.31 -15.68
CA GLU A 3 -29.27 -3.29 -15.18
C GLU A 3 -29.31 -3.27 -13.65
N MET A 4 -28.16 -3.44 -13.00
CA MET A 4 -28.03 -3.21 -11.56
C MET A 4 -28.00 -1.69 -11.32
N PRO A 5 -28.81 -1.16 -10.38
CA PRO A 5 -28.81 0.27 -10.11
C PRO A 5 -27.47 0.66 -9.46
N ALA A 6 -26.71 1.52 -10.14
CA ALA A 6 -25.52 2.15 -9.60
C ALA A 6 -25.92 3.06 -8.42
N LYS A 7 -25.89 2.51 -7.21
CA LYS A 7 -26.09 3.28 -5.97
C LYS A 7 -24.92 4.25 -5.87
N SER A 8 -25.19 5.56 -5.95
CA SER A 8 -24.15 6.59 -5.80
C SER A 8 -23.59 6.53 -4.37
N LEU A 9 -22.46 5.84 -4.22
CA LEU A 9 -21.71 5.81 -2.97
C LEU A 9 -21.26 7.23 -2.61
N SER A 10 -21.32 7.57 -1.33
CA SER A 10 -20.84 8.86 -0.83
C SER A 10 -19.35 9.02 -1.13
N VAL A 11 -18.85 10.26 -1.21
CA VAL A 11 -17.42 10.51 -1.47
C VAL A 11 -16.55 9.78 -0.44
N ALA A 12 -16.94 9.78 0.84
CA ALA A 12 -16.23 9.06 1.89
C ALA A 12 -16.25 7.53 1.69
N ASP A 13 -17.37 6.96 1.24
CA ASP A 13 -17.46 5.53 0.94
C ASP A 13 -16.64 5.15 -0.30
N LYS A 14 -16.56 6.02 -1.31
CA LYS A 14 -15.72 5.84 -2.49
C LYS A 14 -14.23 5.88 -2.12
N THR A 15 -13.82 6.85 -1.30
CA THR A 15 -12.43 6.95 -0.82
C THR A 15 -12.06 5.71 -0.02
N LYS A 16 -12.92 5.28 0.92
CA LYS A 16 -12.69 4.08 1.73
C LYS A 16 -12.69 2.79 0.89
N PHE A 17 -13.55 2.72 -0.13
CA PHE A 17 -13.58 1.62 -1.09
C PHE A 17 -12.29 1.56 -1.92
N GLU A 18 -11.85 2.68 -2.51
CA GLU A 18 -10.59 2.76 -3.27
C GLU A 18 -9.35 2.46 -2.41
N ASP A 19 -9.33 2.96 -1.18
CA ASP A 19 -8.23 2.73 -0.24
C ASP A 19 -8.11 1.24 0.14
N ASN A 20 -9.25 0.54 0.28
CA ASN A 20 -9.25 -0.90 0.53
C ASN A 20 -8.62 -1.70 -0.62
N TYR A 21 -8.83 -1.32 -1.88
CA TYR A 21 -8.21 -2.02 -3.02
C TYR A 21 -6.69 -1.82 -3.04
N ARG A 22 -6.20 -0.61 -2.75
CA ARG A 22 -4.76 -0.31 -2.76
C ARG A 22 -4.00 -1.19 -1.76
N LEU A 23 -4.54 -1.34 -0.55
CA LEU A 23 -3.97 -2.20 0.48
C LEU A 23 -4.01 -3.68 0.04
N GLN A 24 -5.16 -4.17 -0.43
CA GLN A 24 -5.31 -5.54 -0.91
C GLN A 24 -4.35 -5.87 -2.06
N TYR A 25 -4.14 -4.94 -3.00
CA TYR A 25 -3.19 -5.17 -4.10
C TYR A 25 -1.75 -5.33 -3.60
N PHE A 26 -1.31 -4.49 -2.66
CA PHE A 26 0.01 -4.62 -2.08
C PHE A 26 0.16 -5.92 -1.27
N ALA A 27 -0.87 -6.30 -0.52
CA ALA A 27 -0.91 -7.56 0.22
C ALA A 27 -0.79 -8.78 -0.70
N ILE A 28 -1.56 -8.82 -1.79
CA ILE A 28 -1.49 -9.89 -2.81
C ILE A 28 -0.11 -9.92 -3.46
N TYR A 29 0.45 -8.76 -3.81
CA TYR A 29 1.79 -8.67 -4.38
C TYR A 29 2.86 -9.22 -3.43
N ALA A 30 2.83 -8.81 -2.16
CA ALA A 30 3.75 -9.26 -1.14
C ALA A 30 3.63 -10.77 -0.91
N GLU A 31 2.41 -11.30 -0.75
CA GLU A 31 2.16 -12.74 -0.60
C GLU A 31 2.71 -13.54 -1.79
N THR A 32 2.45 -13.07 -3.01
CA THR A 32 2.95 -13.71 -4.23
C THR A 32 4.48 -13.74 -4.26
N CYS A 33 5.14 -12.66 -3.86
CA CYS A 33 6.60 -12.58 -3.78
C CYS A 33 7.15 -13.53 -2.71
N PHE A 34 6.55 -13.57 -1.53
CA PHE A 34 6.98 -14.46 -0.45
C PHE A 34 6.83 -15.93 -0.83
N ALA A 35 5.71 -16.30 -1.47
CA ALA A 35 5.47 -17.66 -1.95
C ALA A 35 6.45 -18.07 -3.07
N SER A 36 6.75 -17.15 -3.98
CA SER A 36 7.56 -17.46 -5.17
C SER A 36 9.07 -17.45 -4.91
N PHE A 37 9.53 -16.65 -3.95
CA PHE A 37 10.97 -16.41 -3.74
C PHE A 37 11.43 -16.63 -2.30
N GLY A 38 10.54 -16.95 -1.37
CA GLY A 38 10.87 -17.17 0.05
C GLY A 38 11.81 -18.36 0.30
N ASP A 39 11.97 -19.25 -0.68
CA ASP A 39 12.95 -20.35 -0.67
C ASP A 39 14.39 -19.82 -0.67
N ARG A 40 14.67 -18.74 -1.42
CA ARG A 40 16.00 -18.13 -1.57
C ARG A 40 16.16 -16.80 -0.83
N VAL A 41 15.13 -15.96 -0.83
CA VAL A 41 15.17 -14.62 -0.23
C VAL A 41 14.74 -14.69 1.23
N LYS A 42 15.69 -14.44 2.14
CA LYS A 42 15.48 -14.51 3.59
C LYS A 42 15.34 -13.15 4.28
N LYS A 43 15.64 -12.07 3.55
CA LYS A 43 15.55 -10.69 4.05
C LYS A 43 14.67 -9.91 3.10
N TRP A 44 13.67 -9.25 3.66
CA TRP A 44 12.63 -8.56 2.92
C TRP A 44 12.53 -7.11 3.40
N ILE A 45 12.40 -6.20 2.45
CA ILE A 45 12.05 -4.80 2.67
C ILE A 45 10.71 -4.60 1.97
N THR A 46 9.71 -4.05 2.66
CA THR A 46 8.38 -3.84 2.08
C THR A 46 8.32 -2.54 1.29
N LEU A 47 8.80 -1.45 1.86
CA LEU A 47 8.80 -0.11 1.26
C LEU A 47 10.19 0.50 1.36
N ASN A 48 10.65 1.11 0.28
CA ASN A 48 11.85 1.94 0.27
C ASN A 48 11.44 3.41 0.35
N GLU A 49 12.03 4.15 1.29
CA GLU A 49 11.87 5.61 1.43
C GLU A 49 10.40 6.11 1.37
N PRO A 50 9.52 5.67 2.28
CA PRO A 50 8.12 6.04 2.27
C PRO A 50 7.91 7.56 2.35
N HIS A 51 8.73 8.27 3.14
CA HIS A 51 8.71 9.73 3.23
C HIS A 51 8.92 10.40 1.87
N GLN A 52 9.93 9.97 1.11
CA GLN A 52 10.23 10.55 -0.21
C GLN A 52 9.07 10.31 -1.18
N SER A 53 8.49 9.10 -1.16
CA SER A 53 7.33 8.77 -1.99
C SER A 53 6.10 9.62 -1.66
N ALA A 54 5.82 9.83 -0.37
CA ALA A 54 4.68 10.64 0.08
C ALA A 54 4.88 12.13 -0.20
N VAL A 55 6.02 12.69 0.22
CA VAL A 55 6.29 14.13 0.11
C VAL A 55 6.64 14.51 -1.32
N ASN A 56 7.54 13.80 -2.00
CA ASN A 56 7.91 14.20 -3.36
C ASN A 56 6.91 13.77 -4.42
N GLY A 57 6.08 12.77 -4.14
CA GLY A 57 5.01 12.35 -5.05
C GLY A 57 3.75 13.23 -4.95
N TYR A 58 3.43 13.74 -3.76
CA TYR A 58 2.12 14.35 -3.45
C TYR A 58 2.17 15.74 -2.78
N CYS A 59 3.34 16.21 -2.34
CA CYS A 59 3.53 17.57 -1.84
C CYS A 59 4.35 18.41 -2.83
N THR A 60 5.60 18.00 -3.05
CA THR A 60 6.52 18.73 -3.93
C THR A 60 6.38 18.29 -5.38
N GLY A 61 5.68 17.20 -5.70
CA GLY A 61 5.45 16.68 -7.06
C GLY A 61 6.70 16.59 -7.95
N ILE A 62 7.87 16.32 -7.38
CA ILE A 62 9.13 16.11 -8.11
C ILE A 62 9.24 14.63 -8.54
N TYR A 63 8.62 13.72 -7.79
CA TYR A 63 8.51 12.30 -8.12
C TYR A 63 7.12 11.96 -8.64
N ALA A 64 6.99 10.84 -9.33
CA ALA A 64 5.69 10.30 -9.69
C ALA A 64 4.81 10.11 -8.43
N PRO A 65 3.49 10.38 -8.51
CA PRO A 65 2.73 10.78 -9.69
C PRO A 65 2.84 12.27 -10.07
N GLY A 66 3.63 13.07 -9.35
CA GLY A 66 3.81 14.50 -9.65
C GLY A 66 2.65 15.37 -9.18
N ARG A 67 1.83 14.88 -8.25
CA ARG A 67 0.60 15.54 -7.81
C ARG A 67 0.89 16.58 -6.74
N ARG A 68 0.18 17.72 -6.77
CA ARG A 68 0.35 18.84 -5.82
C ARG A 68 -0.94 19.54 -5.40
N GLU A 69 -2.10 19.05 -5.87
CA GLU A 69 -3.41 19.70 -5.72
C GLU A 69 -3.83 19.82 -4.24
N HIS A 70 -3.40 18.88 -3.41
CA HIS A 70 -3.75 18.81 -1.99
C HIS A 70 -2.51 18.53 -1.11
N SER A 71 -1.46 19.35 -1.28
CA SER A 71 -0.15 19.16 -0.63
C SER A 71 -0.17 19.17 0.89
N SER A 72 -1.19 19.73 1.53
CA SER A 72 -1.34 19.76 2.99
C SER A 72 -1.99 18.50 3.58
N THR A 73 -2.63 17.66 2.77
CA THR A 73 -3.41 16.50 3.25
C THR A 73 -2.99 15.18 2.60
N GLU A 74 -2.74 15.17 1.30
CA GLU A 74 -2.40 13.95 0.55
C GLU A 74 -1.12 13.25 1.02
N PRO A 75 -0.02 13.94 1.33
CA PRO A 75 1.18 13.27 1.80
C PRO A 75 0.93 12.47 3.08
N TYR A 76 0.09 12.97 3.98
CA TYR A 76 -0.28 12.27 5.21
C TYR A 76 -1.16 11.05 4.94
N LEU A 77 -2.12 11.16 4.01
CA LEU A 77 -2.94 10.02 3.60
C LEU A 77 -2.11 8.92 2.92
N VAL A 78 -1.15 9.31 2.07
CA VAL A 78 -0.24 8.38 1.42
C VAL A 78 0.65 7.69 2.45
N ALA A 79 1.23 8.44 3.38
CA ALA A 79 2.04 7.88 4.46
C ALA A 79 1.22 6.90 5.34
N TYR A 80 -0.03 7.25 5.65
CA TYR A 80 -0.94 6.38 6.39
C TYR A 80 -1.17 5.04 5.67
N HIS A 81 -1.49 5.07 4.38
CA HIS A 81 -1.69 3.84 3.60
C HIS A 81 -0.40 3.03 3.41
N GLN A 82 0.75 3.69 3.27
CA GLN A 82 2.05 3.02 3.26
C GLN A 82 2.30 2.24 4.55
N LEU A 83 1.98 2.82 5.71
CA LEU A 83 2.12 2.15 7.00
C LEU A 83 1.16 0.96 7.14
N LEU A 84 -0.09 1.10 6.70
CA LEU A 84 -1.05 -0.01 6.70
C LEU A 84 -0.60 -1.16 5.78
N ALA A 85 -0.19 -0.83 4.55
CA ALA A 85 0.30 -1.80 3.57
C ALA A 85 1.54 -2.54 4.09
N HIS A 86 2.46 -1.81 4.73
CA HIS A 86 3.59 -2.40 5.43
C HIS A 86 3.12 -3.37 6.51
N ALA A 87 2.24 -2.94 7.42
CA ALA A 87 1.77 -3.78 8.52
C ALA A 87 1.10 -5.07 8.02
N GLU A 88 0.28 -4.98 6.97
CA GLU A 88 -0.41 -6.12 6.36
C GLU A 88 0.57 -7.11 5.73
N ALA A 89 1.51 -6.64 4.90
CA ALA A 89 2.54 -7.49 4.30
C ALA A 89 3.39 -8.20 5.37
N VAL A 90 3.67 -7.52 6.49
CA VAL A 90 4.40 -8.08 7.62
C VAL A 90 3.61 -9.14 8.35
N SER A 91 2.30 -8.93 8.55
CA SER A 91 1.42 -9.96 9.13
C SER A 91 1.42 -11.21 8.25
N ILE A 92 1.18 -11.04 6.94
CA ILE A 92 1.18 -12.14 5.97
C ILE A 92 2.49 -12.93 6.03
N TYR A 93 3.63 -12.23 6.02
CA TYR A 93 4.93 -12.90 6.11
C TYR A 93 5.06 -13.70 7.41
N ARG A 94 4.71 -13.11 8.56
CA ARG A 94 4.80 -13.75 9.88
C ARG A 94 3.90 -14.96 10.01
N ASP A 95 2.67 -14.85 9.53
CA ASP A 95 1.64 -15.86 9.73
C ASP A 95 1.79 -17.04 8.77
N LYS A 96 2.22 -16.79 7.53
CA LYS A 96 2.26 -17.81 6.46
C LYS A 96 3.65 -18.29 6.07
N PHE A 97 4.69 -17.46 6.21
CA PHE A 97 5.99 -17.71 5.58
C PHE A 97 7.17 -17.72 6.56
N LYS A 98 6.99 -17.27 7.80
CA LYS A 98 8.11 -17.04 8.71
C LYS A 98 8.46 -18.25 9.56
N VAL A 99 9.66 -18.79 9.29
CA VAL A 99 10.48 -19.54 10.25
C VAL A 99 11.66 -18.68 10.78
N PHE A 100 12.04 -17.56 10.14
CA PHE A 100 13.15 -16.66 10.58
C PHE A 100 12.99 -15.15 10.24
N SER A 101 13.71 -14.29 10.97
CA SER A 101 13.48 -12.84 11.16
C SER A 101 13.49 -11.93 9.91
N VAL A 102 12.66 -10.86 9.91
CA VAL A 102 12.63 -9.77 8.90
C VAL A 102 13.32 -8.56 9.53
N PHE A 103 14.20 -7.90 8.78
CA PHE A 103 14.77 -6.62 9.18
C PHE A 103 13.97 -5.49 8.53
N PHE A 104 13.45 -4.57 9.33
CA PHE A 104 12.86 -3.33 8.86
C PHE A 104 13.91 -2.24 8.90
N ILE A 105 14.15 -1.62 7.76
CA ILE A 105 14.79 -0.30 7.67
C ILE A 105 13.77 0.62 7.00
#